data_AF-A0CMJ9-F1
#
_entry.id   AF-A0CMJ9-F1
#
_cell.length_a   1.000
_cell.length_b   1.000
_cell.length_c   1.000
_cell.angle_alpha   90.00
_cell.angle_beta   90.00
_cell.angle_gamma   90.00
#
_symmetry.space_group_name_H-M   'P 1'
#
loop_
_entity.id
_entity.type
_entity.pdbx_description
1 polymer ?
#
loop_
_entity_poly.entity_id
_entity_poly.type
_entity_poly.pdbx_seq_one_letter_code
_entity_poly.pdbx_strand_id
1 'polypeptide(L)'
;MYILNYYYKLSIDINGQIKCCNKEDIKKQVVKKVTKVIQKKVPKKVVKKETKKVVPAKKKVVSRKPQKKTVVKAAPVKKVVPKKAKAAPAKKQVSKKQNVKEQKDDKKKVLKPVAPKADSQPKVPVKYAAYTLDQYQAYQKAIKDWSSKTNQEIKDNLRKNLQSMSGNKDELLNKIADGIVLGSIPRCPHCYGGRPKYNQSTGSYFCVGYRDDTDFKFCNKTIATLDRTPWQL
;
A
#
# COMPACT_ATOMS: atom_id res chain seq x y z
N MET A 1 27.18 -15.20 -0.09
CA MET A 1 27.90 -13.94 -0.36
C MET A 1 26.87 -12.85 -0.66
N TYR A 2 26.65 -11.91 0.26
CA TYR A 2 25.73 -10.79 0.08
C TYR A 2 26.53 -9.56 -0.37
N ILE A 3 26.33 -9.12 -1.61
CA ILE A 3 26.92 -7.88 -2.13
C ILE A 3 26.00 -6.72 -1.73
N LEU A 4 26.39 -5.99 -0.68
CA LEU A 4 25.75 -4.74 -0.28
C LEU A 4 26.13 -3.65 -1.28
N ASN A 5 25.24 -3.36 -2.23
CA ASN A 5 25.37 -2.20 -3.12
C ASN A 5 25.11 -0.90 -2.35
N TYR A 6 26.18 -0.28 -1.86
CA TYR A 6 26.16 1.08 -1.30
C TYR A 6 26.13 2.12 -2.44
N TYR A 7 24.96 2.70 -2.68
CA TYR A 7 24.82 3.87 -3.56
C TYR A 7 25.29 5.13 -2.83
N TYR A 8 26.45 5.67 -3.23
CA TYR A 8 26.91 7.00 -2.80
C TYR A 8 26.33 8.08 -3.70
N LYS A 9 25.59 9.03 -3.12
CA LYS A 9 25.04 10.20 -3.81
C LYS A 9 26.13 11.27 -3.93
N LEU A 10 26.84 11.29 -5.05
CA LEU A 10 27.82 12.32 -5.37
C LEU A 10 27.09 13.59 -5.81
N SER A 11 27.40 14.72 -5.17
CA SER A 11 26.90 16.06 -5.54
C SER A 11 28.06 16.79 -6.21
N ILE A 12 27.85 17.35 -7.40
CA ILE A 12 28.87 18.07 -8.17
C ILE A 12 28.51 19.56 -8.12
N ASP A 13 29.43 20.39 -7.61
CA ASP A 13 29.28 21.85 -7.61
C ASP A 13 29.54 22.42 -9.02
N ILE A 14 29.04 23.63 -9.28
CA ILE A 14 29.07 24.33 -10.59
C ILE A 14 30.49 24.52 -11.16
N ASN A 15 31.53 24.39 -10.33
CA ASN A 15 32.94 24.48 -10.73
C ASN A 15 33.60 23.12 -11.02
N GLY A 16 32.84 22.02 -11.08
CA GLY A 16 33.36 20.69 -11.47
C GLY A 16 34.31 20.01 -10.46
N GLN A 17 34.49 20.57 -9.25
CA GLN A 17 35.25 19.92 -8.19
C GLN A 17 34.38 18.94 -7.38
N ILE A 18 34.85 17.70 -7.27
CA ILE A 18 34.25 16.67 -6.41
C ILE A 18 34.64 16.98 -4.97
N LYS A 19 33.74 17.61 -4.21
CA LYS A 19 33.91 17.80 -2.76
C LYS A 19 33.44 16.56 -2.02
N CYS A 20 34.39 15.84 -1.41
CA CYS A 20 34.09 14.80 -0.43
C CYS A 20 33.55 15.46 0.86
N CYS A 21 32.24 15.59 0.99
CA CYS A 21 31.63 16.11 2.22
C CYS A 21 31.74 15.05 3.34
N ASN A 22 32.66 15.29 4.28
CA ASN A 22 32.79 14.53 5.51
C ASN A 22 31.48 14.59 6.34
N LYS A 23 31.06 13.43 6.86
CA LYS A 23 29.74 13.20 7.49
C LYS A 23 29.58 13.84 8.88
N GLU A 24 30.61 14.50 9.42
CA GLU A 24 30.65 14.91 10.83
C GLU A 24 30.18 16.35 11.09
N ASP A 25 30.12 17.22 10.08
CA ASP A 25 29.83 18.65 10.32
C ASP A 25 28.34 19.02 10.35
N ILE A 26 27.44 18.15 9.86
CA ILE A 26 25.99 18.46 9.81
C ILE A 26 25.33 18.38 11.21
N LYS A 27 25.91 17.66 12.18
CA LYS A 27 25.29 17.52 13.52
C LYS A 27 25.51 18.71 14.45
N LYS A 28 26.47 19.61 14.20
CA LYS A 28 26.80 20.71 15.14
C LYS A 28 26.10 22.05 14.85
N GLN A 29 25.51 22.26 13.67
CA GLN A 29 24.85 23.54 13.34
C GLN A 29 23.35 23.61 13.67
N VAL A 30 22.66 22.47 13.89
CA VAL A 30 21.21 22.49 14.18
C VAL A 30 20.90 22.71 15.68
N VAL A 31 21.87 22.52 16.57
CA VAL A 31 21.64 22.62 18.03
C VAL A 31 21.78 24.05 18.58
N LYS A 32 22.32 25.01 17.81
CA LYS A 32 22.63 26.37 18.31
C LYS A 32 21.65 27.49 17.88
N LYS A 33 20.56 27.19 17.17
CA LYS A 33 19.64 28.22 16.63
C LYS A 33 18.17 28.10 17.07
N VAL A 34 17.85 27.38 18.15
CA VAL A 34 16.51 27.36 18.75
C VAL A 34 16.57 27.56 20.27
N THR A 35 17.30 28.58 20.70
CA THR A 35 17.26 29.09 22.09
C THR A 35 17.33 30.60 22.08
N LYS A 36 16.30 31.25 21.54
CA LYS A 36 15.89 32.61 21.94
C LYS A 36 14.59 32.99 21.25
N VAL A 37 13.74 33.69 22.00
CA VAL A 37 12.45 34.27 21.58
C VAL A 37 11.38 33.18 21.42
N ILE A 38 10.45 32.97 22.36
CA ILE A 38 9.34 33.87 22.71
C ILE A 38 8.96 33.62 24.17
N GLN A 39 9.30 34.56 25.06
CA GLN A 39 8.60 34.73 26.33
C GLN A 39 7.56 35.84 26.11
N LYS A 40 6.28 35.47 25.92
CA LYS A 40 5.16 36.41 26.07
C LYS A 40 4.06 35.75 26.90
N LYS A 41 4.07 36.15 28.19
CA LYS A 41 2.96 36.44 29.09
C LYS A 41 1.65 35.66 28.87
N VAL A 42 1.42 34.69 29.75
CA VAL A 42 0.11 34.11 30.06
C VAL A 42 -0.54 34.94 31.18
N PRO A 43 -1.79 35.42 31.04
CA PRO A 43 -2.55 35.93 32.17
C PRO A 43 -3.08 34.77 33.05
N LYS A 44 -2.97 35.05 34.34
CA LYS A 44 -3.23 34.25 35.54
C LYS A 44 -4.73 34.01 35.77
N LYS A 45 -5.05 32.93 36.49
CA LYS A 45 -6.32 32.60 37.20
C LYS A 45 -7.49 32.23 36.27
N VAL A 46 -8.21 31.13 36.49
CA VAL A 46 -9.20 30.96 37.58
C VAL A 46 -9.52 29.47 37.80
N VAL A 47 -9.36 29.03 39.07
CA VAL A 47 -10.21 28.13 39.87
C VAL A 47 -10.52 26.69 39.41
N LYS A 48 -9.75 25.76 39.97
CA LYS A 48 -10.15 24.64 40.87
C LYS A 48 -11.61 24.11 40.76
N LYS A 49 -11.76 22.87 40.28
CA LYS A 49 -12.70 21.91 40.89
C LYS A 49 -12.18 20.48 40.77
N GLU A 50 -11.77 19.95 41.91
CA GLU A 50 -11.44 18.55 42.13
C GLU A 50 -12.72 17.73 42.05
N THR A 51 -12.76 16.73 41.17
CA THR A 51 -13.70 15.61 41.28
C THR A 51 -12.94 14.30 41.34
N LYS A 52 -13.02 13.74 42.55
CA LYS A 52 -12.67 12.41 43.06
C LYS A 52 -12.42 11.30 42.03
N LYS A 53 -11.28 10.63 42.27
CA LYS A 53 -11.00 9.21 42.01
C LYS A 53 -12.24 8.33 42.22
N VAL A 54 -12.61 7.58 41.18
CA VAL A 54 -13.22 6.26 41.34
C VAL A 54 -12.39 5.28 40.52
N VAL A 55 -11.75 4.37 41.25
CA VAL A 55 -10.97 3.25 40.72
C VAL A 55 -11.94 2.07 40.55
N PRO A 56 -12.19 1.54 39.35
CA PRO A 56 -12.79 0.22 39.21
C PRO A 56 -11.70 -0.85 39.14
N ALA A 57 -11.62 -1.58 40.26
CA ALA A 57 -11.27 -2.99 40.43
C ALA A 57 -10.46 -3.71 39.33
N LYS A 58 -9.28 -4.18 39.76
CA LYS A 58 -8.50 -5.29 39.21
C LYS A 58 -9.40 -6.47 38.78
N LYS A 59 -9.56 -6.69 37.47
CA LYS A 59 -10.04 -7.97 36.95
C LYS A 59 -8.89 -8.98 36.96
N LYS A 60 -9.09 -10.06 37.71
CA LYS A 60 -8.18 -11.20 37.88
C LYS A 60 -7.69 -11.73 36.53
N VAL A 61 -6.36 -11.82 36.43
CA VAL A 61 -5.66 -12.68 35.48
C VAL A 61 -5.99 -14.13 35.86
N VAL A 62 -6.78 -14.81 35.03
CA VAL A 62 -6.92 -16.27 35.10
C VAL A 62 -5.79 -16.85 34.25
N SER A 63 -4.80 -17.43 34.92
CA SER A 63 -3.75 -18.23 34.32
C SER A 63 -4.36 -19.47 33.66
N ARG A 64 -4.41 -19.49 32.33
CA ARG A 64 -4.66 -20.73 31.58
C ARG A 64 -3.37 -21.54 31.56
N LYS A 65 -3.31 -22.56 32.42
CA LYS A 65 -2.34 -23.67 32.31
C LYS A 65 -2.48 -24.36 30.93
N PRO A 66 -1.37 -24.85 30.35
CA PRO A 66 -1.40 -25.65 29.14
C PRO A 66 -1.99 -27.03 29.43
N GLN A 67 -3.19 -27.31 28.92
CA GLN A 67 -3.71 -28.67 28.88
C GLN A 67 -3.10 -29.41 27.69
N LYS A 68 -2.09 -30.23 27.97
CA LYS A 68 -1.79 -31.44 27.17
C LYS A 68 -3.05 -32.30 27.18
N LYS A 69 -3.75 -32.40 26.05
CA LYS A 69 -4.76 -33.44 25.82
C LYS A 69 -4.20 -34.47 24.84
N THR A 70 -3.74 -35.53 25.49
CA THR A 70 -3.79 -36.95 25.10
C THR A 70 -4.72 -37.29 23.94
N VAL A 71 -4.13 -38.05 23.02
CA VAL A 71 -4.77 -38.97 22.08
C VAL A 71 -5.75 -39.88 22.83
N VAL A 72 -7.03 -39.89 22.44
CA VAL A 72 -7.93 -41.03 22.65
C VAL A 72 -8.79 -41.22 21.41
N LYS A 73 -8.51 -42.34 20.71
CA LYS A 73 -9.40 -43.04 19.78
C LYS A 73 -10.65 -43.48 20.55
N ALA A 74 -11.84 -43.06 20.11
CA ALA A 74 -13.08 -43.83 20.28
C ALA A 74 -14.21 -43.21 19.42
N ALA A 75 -14.83 -44.04 18.60
CA ALA A 75 -16.04 -43.73 17.82
C ALA A 75 -17.20 -43.30 18.73
N PRO A 76 -18.20 -42.56 18.22
CA PRO A 76 -19.50 -43.22 18.02
C PRO A 76 -20.40 -42.70 16.88
N VAL A 77 -21.15 -43.65 16.32
CA VAL A 77 -22.58 -43.59 15.96
C VAL A 77 -23.02 -42.65 14.83
N LYS A 78 -23.27 -43.27 13.68
CA LYS A 78 -24.17 -42.80 12.61
C LYS A 78 -25.59 -42.64 13.15
N LYS A 79 -26.09 -41.41 13.28
CA LYS A 79 -27.52 -41.11 13.30
C LYS A 79 -27.97 -40.71 11.90
N VAL A 80 -28.82 -41.57 11.35
CA VAL A 80 -29.54 -41.44 10.09
C VAL A 80 -30.60 -40.34 10.24
N VAL A 81 -30.59 -39.33 9.37
CA VAL A 81 -31.68 -38.37 9.19
C VAL A 81 -31.89 -38.15 7.68
N PRO A 82 -33.14 -38.14 7.19
CA PRO A 82 -33.47 -38.49 5.81
C PRO A 82 -33.11 -37.44 4.77
N LYS A 83 -32.69 -38.00 3.63
CA LYS A 83 -32.43 -37.42 2.33
C LYS A 83 -33.70 -36.76 1.79
N LYS A 84 -33.90 -35.47 2.04
CA LYS A 84 -34.89 -34.67 1.31
C LYS A 84 -34.27 -34.23 -0.01
N ALA A 85 -34.56 -35.01 -1.05
CA ALA A 85 -34.25 -34.67 -2.43
C ALA A 85 -34.88 -33.32 -2.78
N LYS A 86 -34.05 -32.30 -2.99
CA LYS A 86 -34.43 -31.12 -3.77
C LYS A 86 -33.84 -31.28 -5.16
N ALA A 87 -34.75 -31.28 -6.11
CA ALA A 87 -34.59 -31.46 -7.53
C ALA A 87 -33.36 -30.71 -8.08
N ALA A 88 -32.58 -31.44 -8.87
CA ALA A 88 -31.58 -30.88 -9.75
C ALA A 88 -32.26 -30.04 -10.82
N PRO A 89 -31.91 -28.76 -11.02
CA PRO A 89 -32.22 -28.08 -12.25
C PRO A 89 -31.37 -28.70 -13.38
N ALA A 90 -32.08 -29.14 -14.42
CA ALA A 90 -31.55 -29.81 -15.59
C ALA A 90 -30.38 -29.04 -16.21
N LYS A 91 -29.30 -29.79 -16.50
CA LYS A 91 -28.16 -29.36 -17.30
C LYS A 91 -28.63 -28.98 -18.70
N LYS A 92 -28.77 -27.68 -18.97
CA LYS A 92 -28.85 -27.17 -20.35
C LYS A 92 -27.42 -27.15 -20.89
N GLN A 93 -26.99 -28.28 -21.45
CA GLN A 93 -25.80 -28.38 -22.30
C GLN A 93 -26.01 -27.48 -23.52
N VAL A 94 -25.42 -26.28 -23.50
CA VAL A 94 -25.18 -25.50 -24.72
C VAL A 94 -23.79 -25.86 -25.19
N SER A 95 -23.73 -26.75 -26.16
CA SER A 95 -22.56 -27.09 -26.96
C SER A 95 -22.04 -25.83 -27.65
N LYS A 96 -21.00 -25.22 -27.08
CA LYS A 96 -20.29 -24.11 -27.72
C LYS A 96 -19.37 -24.71 -28.79
N LYS A 97 -19.93 -24.76 -30.00
CA LYS A 97 -19.29 -25.14 -31.27
C LYS A 97 -17.93 -24.44 -31.39
N GLN A 98 -16.87 -25.23 -31.41
CA GLN A 98 -15.53 -24.79 -31.77
C GLN A 98 -15.58 -24.26 -33.20
N ASN A 99 -15.39 -22.96 -33.38
CA ASN A 99 -15.06 -22.38 -34.67
C ASN A 99 -13.54 -22.13 -34.65
N VAL A 100 -12.79 -23.18 -35.00
CA VAL A 100 -11.37 -23.08 -35.34
C VAL A 100 -11.35 -22.43 -36.73
N LYS A 101 -11.22 -21.10 -36.74
CA LYS A 101 -10.97 -20.35 -37.96
C LYS A 101 -9.47 -20.40 -38.21
N GLU A 102 -9.07 -21.25 -39.15
CA GLU A 102 -7.73 -21.30 -39.73
C GLU A 102 -7.25 -19.88 -40.03
N GLN A 103 -6.16 -19.51 -39.37
CA GLN A 103 -5.41 -18.30 -39.70
C GLN A 103 -4.58 -18.62 -40.93
N LYS A 104 -5.00 -18.06 -42.06
CA LYS A 104 -4.23 -17.98 -43.30
C LYS A 104 -2.88 -17.30 -43.03
N ASP A 105 -1.83 -17.92 -43.58
CA ASP A 105 -0.51 -17.37 -43.82
C ASP A 105 -0.57 -16.02 -44.54
N ASP A 106 -0.56 -14.93 -43.76
CA ASP A 106 -0.32 -13.58 -44.26
C ASP A 106 1.18 -13.30 -44.36
N LYS A 107 1.70 -13.60 -45.54
CA LYS A 107 2.67 -12.82 -46.32
C LYS A 107 3.49 -11.81 -45.50
N LYS A 108 4.68 -12.25 -45.10
CA LYS A 108 5.80 -11.50 -44.53
C LYS A 108 6.07 -10.19 -45.31
N LYS A 109 5.40 -9.10 -44.92
CA LYS A 109 5.67 -7.74 -45.39
C LYS A 109 6.95 -7.27 -44.71
N VAL A 110 8.06 -7.31 -45.46
CA VAL A 110 9.37 -6.79 -45.05
C VAL A 110 9.22 -5.33 -44.68
N LEU A 111 9.18 -5.04 -43.38
CA LEU A 111 9.14 -3.69 -42.84
C LEU A 111 10.49 -3.03 -43.15
N LYS A 112 10.46 -1.96 -43.93
CA LYS A 112 11.61 -1.09 -44.17
C LYS A 112 12.15 -0.58 -42.82
N PRO A 113 13.48 -0.53 -42.61
CA PRO A 113 14.07 0.02 -41.40
C PRO A 113 13.71 1.50 -41.31
N VAL A 114 12.79 1.85 -40.41
CA VAL A 114 12.47 3.23 -40.10
C VAL A 114 13.61 3.75 -39.24
N ALA A 115 14.39 4.68 -39.79
CA ALA A 115 15.48 5.33 -39.07
C ALA A 115 14.98 5.89 -37.72
N PRO A 116 15.67 5.61 -36.60
CA PRO A 116 15.26 6.07 -35.28
C PRO A 116 15.31 7.60 -35.25
N LYS A 117 14.15 8.24 -35.19
CA LYS A 117 14.04 9.68 -34.98
C LYS A 117 14.57 10.00 -33.58
N ALA A 118 15.77 10.56 -33.53
CA ALA A 118 16.32 11.20 -32.34
C ALA A 118 15.35 12.31 -31.86
N ASP A 119 15.32 12.55 -30.55
CA ASP A 119 14.55 13.62 -29.89
C ASP A 119 13.09 13.33 -29.48
N SER A 120 12.76 12.07 -29.21
CA SER A 120 11.62 11.78 -28.34
C SER A 120 12.07 11.80 -26.89
N GLN A 121 12.04 12.99 -26.25
CA GLN A 121 12.22 13.04 -24.80
C GLN A 121 11.23 12.08 -24.12
N PRO A 122 11.65 11.34 -23.09
CA PRO A 122 10.80 10.36 -22.42
C PRO A 122 9.59 11.06 -21.78
N LYS A 123 8.45 10.99 -22.47
CA LYS A 123 7.18 11.54 -21.98
C LYS A 123 6.53 10.54 -21.03
N VAL A 124 6.16 11.01 -19.84
CA VAL A 124 5.35 10.24 -18.90
C VAL A 124 3.96 10.01 -19.53
N PRO A 125 3.42 8.78 -19.53
CA PRO A 125 2.09 8.53 -20.08
C PRO A 125 1.02 9.36 -19.34
N VAL A 126 -0.02 9.80 -20.05
CA VAL A 126 -1.10 10.65 -19.51
C VAL A 126 -1.76 10.07 -18.24
N LYS A 127 -1.82 8.74 -18.14
CA LYS A 127 -2.35 8.03 -16.95
C LYS A 127 -1.54 8.29 -15.67
N TYR A 128 -0.28 8.67 -15.81
CA TYR A 128 0.65 8.92 -14.71
C TYR A 128 1.05 10.40 -14.65
N ALA A 129 0.20 11.30 -15.13
CA ALA A 129 0.48 12.74 -15.18
C ALA A 129 0.79 13.36 -13.82
N ALA A 130 0.37 12.74 -12.70
CA ALA A 130 0.69 13.20 -11.36
C ALA A 130 2.12 12.86 -10.89
N TYR A 131 2.88 12.07 -11.66
CA TYR A 131 4.26 11.68 -11.32
C TYR A 131 5.27 12.55 -12.05
N THR A 132 6.35 12.88 -11.36
CA THR A 132 7.57 13.37 -12.02
C THR A 132 8.25 12.25 -12.80
N LEU A 133 9.12 12.58 -13.76
CA LEU A 133 9.81 11.58 -14.58
C LEU A 133 10.64 10.60 -13.73
N ASP A 134 11.35 11.09 -12.71
CA ASP A 134 12.14 10.26 -11.80
C ASP A 134 11.26 9.32 -10.96
N GLN A 135 10.15 9.85 -10.42
CA GLN A 135 9.17 9.05 -9.68
C GLN A 135 8.54 7.97 -10.55
N TYR A 136 8.25 8.26 -11.83
CA TYR A 136 7.71 7.29 -12.77
C TYR A 136 8.72 6.17 -13.08
N GLN A 137 10.01 6.50 -13.20
CA GLN A 137 11.06 5.49 -13.35
C GLN A 137 11.19 4.60 -12.11
N ALA A 138 11.15 5.19 -10.91
CA ALA A 138 11.15 4.45 -9.65
C ALA A 138 9.92 3.53 -9.53
N TYR A 139 8.75 4.00 -9.96
CA TYR A 139 7.52 3.21 -10.02
C TYR A 139 7.67 1.99 -10.93
N GLN A 140 8.22 2.18 -12.14
CA GLN A 140 8.45 1.06 -13.07
C GLN A 140 9.46 0.04 -12.53
N LYS A 141 10.53 0.49 -11.86
CA LYS A 141 11.50 -0.40 -11.20
C LYS A 141 10.83 -1.22 -10.10
N ALA A 142 10.07 -0.57 -9.22
CA ALA A 142 9.34 -1.25 -8.16
C ALA A 142 8.35 -2.31 -8.69
N ILE A 143 7.63 -2.03 -9.80
CA ILE A 143 6.77 -3.04 -10.43
C ILE A 143 7.59 -4.26 -10.88
N LYS A 144 8.74 -4.05 -11.53
CA LYS A 144 9.60 -5.15 -12.00
C LYS A 144 10.11 -5.98 -10.81
N ASP A 145 10.61 -5.33 -9.76
CA ASP A 145 11.16 -6.00 -8.58
C ASP A 145 10.11 -6.85 -7.85
N TRP A 146 8.89 -6.32 -7.71
CA TRP A 146 7.81 -7.01 -7.01
C TRP A 146 7.02 -7.99 -7.90
N SER A 147 7.12 -7.92 -9.22
CA SER A 147 6.42 -8.82 -10.15
C SER A 147 6.82 -10.29 -9.94
N SER A 148 8.09 -10.52 -9.61
CA SER A 148 8.68 -11.82 -9.32
C SER A 148 8.25 -12.40 -7.97
N LYS A 149 7.68 -11.58 -7.07
CA LYS A 149 7.24 -12.02 -5.74
C LYS A 149 5.90 -12.74 -5.79
N THR A 150 5.67 -13.56 -4.78
CA THR A 150 4.40 -14.27 -4.59
C THR A 150 3.30 -13.32 -4.12
N ASN A 151 2.03 -13.66 -4.39
CA ASN A 151 0.90 -12.83 -3.98
C ASN A 151 0.79 -12.70 -2.44
N GLN A 152 1.27 -13.69 -1.69
CA GLN A 152 1.28 -13.62 -0.22
C GLN A 152 2.30 -12.61 0.29
N GLU A 153 3.53 -12.62 -0.23
CA GLU A 153 4.56 -11.62 0.15
C GLU A 153 4.12 -10.19 -0.16
N ILE A 154 3.47 -9.99 -1.32
CA ILE A 154 2.89 -8.70 -1.72
C ILE A 154 1.85 -8.24 -0.69
N LYS A 155 0.92 -9.12 -0.30
CA LYS A 155 -0.12 -8.81 0.69
C LYS A 155 0.45 -8.56 2.08
N ASP A 156 1.49 -9.28 2.48
CA ASP A 156 2.15 -9.11 3.76
C ASP A 156 2.88 -7.76 3.84
N ASN A 157 3.55 -7.33 2.76
CA ASN A 157 4.16 -6.01 2.70
C ASN A 157 3.10 -4.88 2.74
N LEU A 158 1.97 -5.04 2.03
CA LEU A 158 0.84 -4.13 2.14
C LEU A 158 0.26 -4.09 3.56
N ARG A 159 0.22 -5.22 4.28
CA ARG A 159 -0.29 -5.30 5.66
C ARG A 159 0.59 -4.53 6.63
N LYS A 160 1.92 -4.66 6.51
CA LYS A 160 2.90 -3.89 7.33
C LYS A 160 2.68 -2.38 7.19
N ASN A 161 2.44 -1.92 5.96
CA ASN A 161 2.20 -0.51 5.65
C ASN A 161 0.74 -0.07 5.86
N LEU A 162 -0.09 -0.91 6.49
CA LEU A 162 -1.51 -0.65 6.71
C LEU A 162 -2.23 -0.26 5.40
N GLN A 163 -1.99 -0.93 4.29
CA GLN A 163 -2.68 -0.71 3.02
C GLN A 163 -3.74 -1.79 2.73
N SER A 164 -4.61 -1.52 1.75
CA SER A 164 -5.66 -2.49 1.36
C SER A 164 -5.08 -3.64 0.53
N MET A 165 -5.26 -4.87 1.02
CA MET A 165 -4.80 -6.12 0.39
C MET A 165 -5.80 -6.72 -0.62
N SER A 166 -6.88 -6.02 -0.96
CA SER A 166 -7.86 -6.47 -1.95
C SER A 166 -7.44 -6.10 -3.38
N GLY A 167 -7.89 -6.89 -4.35
CA GLY A 167 -7.61 -6.66 -5.77
C GLY A 167 -6.85 -7.80 -6.44
N ASN A 168 -6.64 -7.65 -7.74
CA ASN A 168 -5.83 -8.56 -8.56
C ASN A 168 -4.33 -8.33 -8.32
N LYS A 169 -3.47 -9.28 -8.74
CA LYS A 169 -2.01 -9.16 -8.55
C LYS A 169 -1.47 -7.83 -9.09
N ASP A 170 -1.91 -7.42 -10.27
CA ASP A 170 -1.47 -6.17 -10.91
C ASP A 170 -1.90 -4.92 -10.12
N GLU A 171 -3.12 -4.92 -9.55
CA GLU A 171 -3.58 -3.84 -8.70
C GLU A 171 -2.78 -3.75 -7.40
N LEU A 172 -2.40 -4.90 -6.82
CA LEU A 172 -1.56 -4.95 -5.63
C LEU A 172 -0.14 -4.46 -5.92
N LEU A 173 0.43 -4.83 -7.08
CA LEU A 173 1.73 -4.32 -7.54
C LEU A 173 1.70 -2.80 -7.71
N ASN A 174 0.66 -2.26 -8.33
CA ASN A 174 0.49 -0.82 -8.49
C ASN A 174 0.43 -0.11 -7.13
N LYS A 175 -0.28 -0.66 -6.14
CA LYS A 175 -0.34 -0.10 -4.78
C LYS A 175 1.03 -0.10 -4.07
N ILE A 176 1.80 -1.18 -4.21
CA ILE A 176 3.15 -1.25 -3.63
C ILE A 176 4.06 -0.24 -4.31
N ALA A 177 4.06 -0.19 -5.63
CA ALA A 177 4.91 0.75 -6.37
C ALA A 177 4.56 2.21 -6.04
N ASP A 178 3.27 2.56 -5.95
CA ASP A 178 2.81 3.87 -5.49
C ASP A 178 3.27 4.17 -4.05
N GLY A 179 3.20 3.15 -3.19
CA GLY A 179 3.63 3.20 -1.80
C GLY A 179 5.13 3.44 -1.64
N ILE A 180 5.96 2.78 -2.43
CA ILE A 180 7.42 2.92 -2.40
C ILE A 180 7.85 4.31 -2.86
N VAL A 181 7.22 4.84 -3.91
CA VAL A 181 7.61 6.12 -4.52
C VAL A 181 7.13 7.32 -3.69
N LEU A 182 5.88 7.29 -3.23
CA LEU A 182 5.25 8.44 -2.57
C LEU A 182 5.05 8.25 -1.06
N GLY A 183 5.16 7.03 -0.54
CA GLY A 183 4.84 6.67 0.84
C GLY A 183 3.46 6.02 1.00
N SER A 184 3.23 5.47 2.19
CA SER A 184 1.96 4.85 2.58
C SER A 184 0.87 5.90 2.81
N ILE A 185 -0.33 5.60 2.31
CA ILE A 185 -1.53 6.44 2.40
C ILE A 185 -2.21 6.20 3.77
N PRO A 186 -2.27 7.18 4.68
CA PRO A 186 -2.97 7.00 5.95
C PRO A 186 -4.49 6.92 5.76
N ARG A 187 -5.19 6.75 6.89
CA ARG A 187 -6.65 6.69 6.89
C ARG A 187 -7.27 8.02 6.47
N CYS A 188 -8.48 7.97 5.93
CA CYS A 188 -9.21 9.16 5.53
C CYS A 188 -9.43 10.08 6.75
N PRO A 189 -9.04 11.37 6.69
CA PRO A 189 -9.22 12.32 7.80
C PRO A 189 -10.69 12.67 8.07
N HIS A 190 -11.60 12.37 7.15
CA HIS A 190 -13.02 12.68 7.31
C HIS A 190 -13.83 11.57 7.95
N CYS A 191 -13.61 10.31 7.55
CA CYS A 191 -14.38 9.18 8.06
C CYS A 191 -13.57 8.28 9.02
N TYR A 192 -12.26 8.49 9.13
CA TYR A 192 -11.29 7.79 10.02
C TYR A 192 -11.18 6.26 9.83
N GLY A 193 -12.15 5.61 9.18
CA GLY A 193 -12.11 4.19 8.85
C GLY A 193 -11.70 3.91 7.40
N GLY A 194 -12.04 4.81 6.47
CA GLY A 194 -11.83 4.63 5.04
C GLY A 194 -10.37 4.69 4.63
N ARG A 195 -10.05 3.98 3.54
CA ARG A 195 -8.73 3.98 2.89
C ARG A 195 -8.84 4.65 1.52
N PRO A 196 -8.39 5.91 1.38
CA PRO A 196 -8.49 6.64 0.11
C PRO A 196 -7.72 5.93 -1.01
N LYS A 197 -8.29 5.90 -2.21
CA LYS A 197 -7.64 5.43 -3.43
C LYS A 197 -6.96 6.60 -4.13
N TYR A 198 -5.68 6.45 -4.48
CA TYR A 198 -4.94 7.47 -5.21
C TYR A 198 -5.25 7.40 -6.72
N ASN A 199 -5.57 8.53 -7.34
CA ASN A 199 -5.73 8.64 -8.78
C ASN A 199 -4.42 9.14 -9.40
N GLN A 200 -3.78 8.29 -10.19
CA GLN A 200 -2.47 8.51 -10.80
C GLN A 200 -2.48 9.61 -11.89
N SER A 201 -3.65 9.86 -12.49
CA SER A 201 -3.80 10.87 -13.53
C SER A 201 -3.95 12.27 -12.93
N THR A 202 -4.79 12.41 -11.90
CA THR A 202 -5.14 13.71 -11.31
C THR A 202 -4.34 14.06 -10.06
N GLY A 203 -3.71 13.08 -9.41
CA GLY A 203 -3.02 13.28 -8.13
C GLY A 203 -3.97 13.40 -6.92
N SER A 204 -5.28 13.24 -7.12
CA SER A 204 -6.28 13.33 -6.05
C SER A 204 -6.56 11.98 -5.38
N TYR A 205 -6.98 11.99 -4.13
CA TYR A 205 -7.40 10.80 -3.39
C TYR A 205 -8.92 10.72 -3.31
N PHE A 206 -9.50 9.56 -3.57
CA PHE A 206 -10.95 9.33 -3.47
C PHE A 206 -11.27 8.30 -2.38
N CYS A 207 -12.06 8.69 -1.38
CA CYS A 207 -12.45 7.81 -0.29
C CYS A 207 -13.84 7.21 -0.54
N VAL A 208 -13.91 5.90 -0.80
CA VAL A 208 -15.19 5.18 -1.00
C VAL A 208 -16.00 5.09 0.31
N GLY A 209 -15.33 4.85 1.43
CA GLY A 209 -15.98 4.57 2.71
C GLY A 209 -15.30 3.44 3.47
N TYR A 210 -15.96 2.93 4.49
CA TYR A 210 -15.54 1.76 5.24
C TYR A 210 -16.75 0.98 5.76
N ARG A 211 -16.54 -0.29 6.10
CA ARG A 211 -17.57 -1.11 6.76
C ARG A 211 -17.38 -1.02 8.27
N ASP A 212 -18.45 -0.65 8.97
CA ASP A 212 -18.50 -0.55 10.43
C ASP A 212 -19.44 -1.66 10.93
N ASP A 213 -18.85 -2.76 11.40
CA ASP A 213 -19.52 -4.00 11.80
C ASP A 213 -20.51 -4.57 10.76
N THR A 214 -21.77 -4.15 10.81
CA THR A 214 -22.85 -4.60 9.93
C THR A 214 -23.07 -3.71 8.72
N ASP A 215 -22.81 -2.41 8.84
CA ASP A 215 -23.23 -1.41 7.85
C ASP A 215 -22.06 -0.78 7.10
N PHE A 216 -22.28 -0.47 5.82
CA PHE A 216 -21.29 0.26 5.01
C PHE A 216 -21.49 1.77 5.13
N LYS A 217 -20.52 2.47 5.70
CA LYS A 217 -20.51 3.93 5.82
C LYS A 217 -19.83 4.52 4.59
N PHE A 218 -20.64 5.05 3.67
CA PHE A 218 -20.18 5.77 2.48
C PHE A 218 -19.53 7.11 2.88
N CYS A 219 -18.38 7.42 2.30
CA CYS A 219 -17.69 8.70 2.54
C CYS A 219 -17.74 9.60 1.30
N ASN A 220 -17.37 9.06 0.13
CA ASN A 220 -17.35 9.72 -1.18
C ASN A 220 -16.62 11.08 -1.25
N LYS A 221 -15.73 11.37 -0.30
CA LYS A 221 -14.94 12.61 -0.30
C LYS A 221 -13.69 12.46 -1.16
N THR A 222 -13.43 13.50 -1.95
CA THR A 222 -12.18 13.69 -2.69
C THR A 222 -11.25 14.59 -1.88
N ILE A 223 -10.01 14.18 -1.72
CA ILE A 223 -8.98 14.89 -0.96
C ILE A 223 -7.87 15.25 -1.94
N ALA A 224 -7.46 16.52 -1.97
CA ALA A 224 -6.40 16.99 -2.86
C ALA A 224 -5.01 16.60 -2.34
N THR A 225 -4.73 16.91 -1.08
CA THR A 225 -3.42 16.72 -0.44
C THR A 225 -3.55 15.89 0.83
N LEU A 226 -2.61 14.97 1.03
CA LEU A 226 -2.69 14.00 2.12
C LEU A 226 -1.27 13.63 2.56
N ASP A 227 -0.96 13.82 3.84
CA ASP A 227 0.37 13.59 4.39
C ASP A 227 0.67 12.09 4.44
N ARG A 228 1.61 11.62 3.61
CA ARG A 228 1.97 10.21 3.52
C ARG A 228 3.05 9.86 4.54
N THR A 229 2.95 8.68 5.14
CA THR A 229 4.01 8.13 5.99
C THR A 229 5.07 7.43 5.12
N PRO A 230 6.36 7.46 5.49
CA PRO A 230 7.39 6.77 4.73
C PRO A 230 7.10 5.26 4.64
N TRP A 231 7.41 4.66 3.49
CA TRP A 231 7.16 3.24 3.24
C TRP A 231 8.13 2.36 4.05
N GLN A 232 7.61 1.29 4.64
CA GLN A 232 8.38 0.28 5.36
C GLN A 232 8.61 -0.93 4.46
N LEU A 233 9.87 -1.24 4.14
CA LEU A 233 10.26 -2.42 3.34
C LEU A 233 10.29 -3.70 4.19
#